data_AF-A0A4V1VJH8-F1
#
_entry.id   AF-A0A4V1VJH8-F1
#
_cell.length_a   1.000
_cell.length_b   1.000
_cell.length_c   1.000
_cell.angle_alpha   90.00
_cell.angle_beta   90.00
_cell.angle_gamma   90.00
#
_symmetry.space_group_name_H-M   'P 1'
#
loop_
_entity.id
_entity.type
_entity.pdbx_description
1 polymer ?
#
loop_
_entity_poly.entity_id
_entity_poly.type
_entity_poly.pdbx_seq_one_letter_code
_entity_poly.pdbx_strand_id
1 'polypeptide(L)'
;MPRLRMEKASAWCPVSPSACASAAHAGEDIVIVAHGGSIRAALAHALGLTGHQALAFSIRNLGVTRLERVASDWRVAAVNEEPWNAPDWE
;
A
#
# COMPACT_ATOMS: atom_id res chain seq x y z
N MET A 1 0.84 13.18 -17.89
CA MET A 1 0.19 12.56 -16.71
C MET A 1 0.68 11.12 -16.64
N PRO A 2 1.29 10.65 -15.53
CA PRO A 2 1.63 9.25 -15.41
C PRO A 2 0.34 8.42 -15.51
N ARG A 3 0.38 7.33 -16.29
CA ARG A 3 -0.78 6.45 -16.45
C ARG A 3 -0.98 5.72 -15.12
N LEU A 4 -2.06 6.02 -14.42
CA LEU A 4 -2.44 5.31 -13.21
C LEU A 4 -2.94 3.92 -13.59
N ARG A 5 -2.30 2.85 -13.10
CA ARG A 5 -2.74 1.48 -13.34
C ARG A 5 -3.44 0.93 -12.09
N MET A 6 -4.69 0.54 -12.25
CA MET A 6 -5.47 -0.11 -11.20
C MET A 6 -5.33 -1.63 -11.33
N GLU A 7 -4.86 -2.28 -10.28
CA GLU A 7 -4.82 -3.74 -10.20
C GLU A 7 -5.65 -4.24 -9.02
N LYS A 8 -6.45 -5.28 -9.28
CA LYS A 8 -7.12 -6.02 -8.23
C LYS A 8 -6.05 -6.85 -7.53
N ALA A 9 -6.01 -6.79 -6.20
CA ALA A 9 -5.18 -7.67 -5.37
C ALA A 9 -5.74 -9.11 -5.38
N SER A 10 -5.81 -9.75 -6.55
CA SER A 10 -6.21 -11.15 -6.70
C SER A 10 -5.04 -12.09 -6.95
N ALA A 11 -3.84 -11.56 -7.17
CA ALA A 11 -2.63 -12.36 -7.29
C ALA A 11 -2.12 -12.72 -5.89
N TRP A 12 -2.34 -13.97 -5.47
CA TRP A 12 -1.65 -14.58 -4.34
C TRP A 12 -0.15 -14.61 -4.64
N CYS A 13 0.55 -13.57 -4.19
CA CYS A 13 2.01 -13.48 -4.21
C CYS A 13 2.53 -14.03 -2.88
N PRO A 14 3.40 -15.06 -2.87
CA PRO A 14 3.85 -15.71 -1.62
C PRO A 14 4.69 -14.80 -0.71
N VAL A 15 5.11 -13.62 -1.17
CA VAL A 15 5.92 -12.64 -0.41
C VAL A 15 5.12 -11.44 0.10
N SER A 16 4.35 -10.76 -0.76
CA SER A 16 3.47 -9.62 -0.44
C SER A 16 2.92 -8.98 -1.74
N PRO A 17 1.69 -8.43 -1.77
CA PRO A 17 1.13 -7.79 -2.96
C PRO A 17 1.97 -6.59 -3.45
N SER A 18 2.56 -5.79 -2.57
CA SER A 18 3.40 -4.65 -2.97
C SER A 18 4.69 -5.07 -3.67
N ALA A 19 5.28 -6.18 -3.24
CA ALA A 19 6.50 -6.72 -3.84
C ALA A 19 6.25 -7.22 -5.26
N CYS A 20 5.18 -8.00 -5.47
CA CYS A 20 4.81 -8.47 -6.79
C CYS A 20 4.41 -7.33 -7.74
N ALA A 21 3.62 -6.36 -7.25
CA ALA A 21 3.20 -5.21 -8.06
C ALA A 21 4.39 -4.34 -8.49
N SER A 22 5.30 -4.02 -7.57
CA SER A 22 6.50 -3.22 -7.88
C SER A 22 7.44 -3.88 -8.87
N ALA A 23 7.57 -5.22 -8.84
CA ALA A 23 8.39 -5.94 -9.81
C ALA A 23 7.76 -5.97 -11.22
N ALA A 24 6.42 -6.04 -11.30
CA ALA A 24 5.71 -6.08 -12.57
C ALA A 24 5.62 -4.71 -13.26
N HIS A 25 5.61 -3.61 -12.50
CA HIS A 25 5.41 -2.24 -13.01
C HIS A 25 6.46 -1.27 -12.46
N ALA A 26 7.74 -1.58 -12.71
CA ALA A 26 8.84 -0.76 -12.22
C ALA A 26 8.80 0.66 -12.82
N GLY A 27 8.82 1.68 -11.95
CA GLY A 27 8.81 3.09 -12.34
C GLY A 27 7.42 3.69 -12.59
N GLU A 28 6.35 2.94 -12.33
CA GLU A 28 4.96 3.41 -12.44
C GLU A 28 4.29 3.57 -11.07
N ASP A 29 3.31 4.45 -11.00
CA ASP A 29 2.42 4.56 -9.84
C ASP A 29 1.29 3.53 -9.94
N ILE A 30 1.17 2.68 -8.92
CA ILE A 30 0.22 1.56 -8.90
C ILE A 30 -0.81 1.81 -7.80
N VAL A 31 -2.09 1.66 -8.16
CA VAL A 31 -3.18 1.67 -7.18
C VAL A 31 -3.72 0.26 -7.00
N ILE A 32 -3.66 -0.20 -5.75
CA ILE A 32 -4.12 -1.52 -5.36
C ILE A 32 -5.35 -1.36 -4.45
N VAL A 33 -6.47 -1.96 -4.86
CA VAL A 33 -7.66 -2.07 -4.01
C VAL A 33 -7.68 -3.45 -3.38
N ALA A 34 -7.62 -3.49 -2.04
CA ALA A 34 -7.50 -4.73 -1.28
C ALA A 34 -8.20 -4.66 0.07
N HIS A 35 -8.37 -5.82 0.71
CA HIS A 35 -8.88 -5.91 2.08
C HIS A 35 -7.76 -5.70 3.11
N GLY A 36 -8.15 -5.44 4.36
CA GLY A 36 -7.20 -5.15 5.45
C GLY A 36 -6.14 -6.22 5.69
N GLY A 37 -6.43 -7.51 5.42
CA GLY A 37 -5.44 -8.57 5.52
C GLY A 37 -4.28 -8.40 4.53
N SER A 38 -4.58 -8.12 3.27
CA SER A 38 -3.59 -7.88 2.22
C SER A 38 -2.79 -6.59 2.48
N ILE A 39 -3.44 -5.54 2.99
CA ILE A 39 -2.78 -4.28 3.35
C ILE A 39 -1.82 -4.50 4.53
N ARG A 40 -2.20 -5.27 5.55
CA ARG A 40 -1.29 -5.65 6.64
C ARG A 40 -0.11 -6.47 6.15
N ALA A 41 -0.31 -7.41 5.23
CA ALA A 41 0.79 -8.16 4.62
C ALA A 41 1.76 -7.24 3.85
N ALA A 42 1.23 -6.24 3.14
CA ALA A 42 2.01 -5.22 2.48
C ALA A 42 2.87 -4.40 3.46
N LEU A 43 2.27 -3.93 4.56
CA LEU A 43 2.98 -3.21 5.62
C LEU A 43 4.03 -4.09 6.31
N ALA A 44 3.70 -5.35 6.59
CA ALA A 44 4.61 -6.30 7.22
C ALA A 44 5.87 -6.49 6.36
N HIS A 45 5.67 -6.70 5.06
CA HIS A 45 6.79 -6.81 4.12
C HIS A 45 7.62 -5.54 4.03
N ALA A 46 6.96 -4.37 3.92
CA ALA A 46 7.65 -3.08 3.79
C ALA A 46 8.50 -2.74 5.02
N LEU A 47 8.02 -3.09 6.22
CA LEU A 47 8.66 -2.75 7.49
C LEU A 47 9.47 -3.91 8.11
N GLY A 48 9.55 -5.07 7.46
CA GLY A 48 10.22 -6.26 7.99
C GLY A 48 9.56 -6.84 9.25
N LEU A 49 8.23 -6.69 9.39
CA LEU A 49 7.48 -7.16 10.55
C LEU A 49 7.02 -8.60 10.36
N THR A 50 6.82 -9.29 11.49
CA THR A 50 6.06 -10.54 11.51
C THR A 50 4.57 -10.27 11.23
N GLY A 51 3.85 -11.29 10.76
CA GLY A 51 2.40 -11.20 10.57
C GLY A 51 1.64 -10.86 11.86
N HIS A 52 2.13 -11.30 13.02
CA HIS A 52 1.55 -10.95 14.32
C HIS A 52 1.72 -9.47 14.65
N GLN A 53 2.92 -8.92 14.48
CA GLN A 53 3.18 -7.49 14.68
C GLN A 53 2.33 -6.62 13.74
N ALA A 54 2.07 -7.08 12.52
CA ALA A 54 1.23 -6.37 11.57
C ALA A 54 -0.24 -6.23 12.02
N LEU A 55 -0.72 -7.09 12.94
CA LEU A 55 -2.07 -6.98 13.50
C LEU A 55 -2.26 -5.71 14.35
N ALA A 56 -1.18 -5.07 14.79
CA ALA A 56 -1.24 -3.79 15.50
C ALA A 56 -1.75 -2.64 14.61
N PHE A 57 -1.71 -2.79 13.28
CA PHE A 57 -2.27 -1.82 12.35
C PHE A 57 -3.78 -2.00 12.20
N SER A 58 -4.53 -1.02 12.69
CA SER A 58 -5.91 -0.80 12.24
C SER A 58 -5.89 -0.35 10.79
N ILE A 59 -6.68 -1.00 9.93
CA ILE A 59 -6.83 -0.64 8.52
C ILE A 59 -8.23 -0.10 8.32
N ARG A 60 -8.33 1.19 8.01
CA ARG A 60 -9.60 1.88 7.80
C ARG A 60 -10.11 1.59 6.40
N ASN A 61 -11.40 1.31 6.29
CA ASN A 61 -12.05 1.17 5.00
C ASN A 61 -11.97 2.51 4.24
N LEU A 62 -11.68 2.43 2.94
CA LEU A 62 -11.54 3.58 2.05
C LEU A 62 -10.37 4.54 2.39
N GLY A 63 -9.59 4.26 3.42
CA GLY A 63 -8.34 4.98 3.70
C GLY A 63 -7.24 4.58 2.71
N VAL A 64 -6.35 5.52 2.40
CA VAL A 64 -5.21 5.28 1.51
C VAL A 64 -3.97 4.89 2.34
N THR A 65 -3.31 3.81 1.97
CA THR A 65 -1.99 3.43 2.51
C THR A 65 -0.97 3.58 1.41
N ARG A 66 0.04 4.43 1.59
CA ARG A 66 1.04 4.74 0.57
C ARG A 66 2.38 4.12 0.91
N LEU A 67 2.85 3.27 0.00
CA LEU A 67 4.13 2.58 0.07
C LEU A 67 4.99 3.04 -1.10
N GLU A 68 6.17 3.56 -0.80
CA GLU A 68 7.12 4.06 -1.78
C GLU A 68 8.31 3.11 -1.84
N ARG A 69 8.72 2.71 -3.04
CA ARG A 69 9.97 1.97 -3.25
C ARG A 69 11.10 2.97 -3.43
N VAL A 70 12.04 3.00 -2.49
CA VAL A 70 13.21 3.89 -2.53
C VAL A 70 14.45 3.01 -2.67
N ALA A 71 15.00 2.96 -3.88
CA ALA A 71 16.06 2.02 -4.25
C ALA A 71 15.67 0.57 -3.90
N SER A 72 16.46 -0.11 -3.06
CA SER A 72 16.21 -1.47 -2.59
C SER A 72 15.14 -1.56 -1.51
N ASP A 73 14.80 -0.46 -0.85
CA ASP A 73 14.04 -0.45 0.39
C ASP A 73 12.62 0.10 0.22
N TRP A 74 11.80 -0.12 1.24
CA TRP A 74 10.44 0.39 1.29
C TRP A 74 10.32 1.49 2.31
N ARG A 75 9.56 2.53 1.94
CA ARG A 75 9.12 3.58 2.84
C ARG A 75 7.60 3.50 2.97
N VAL A 76 7.11 3.50 4.20
CA VAL A 76 5.69 3.71 4.48
C VAL A 76 5.48 5.22 4.62
N ALA A 77 4.93 5.84 3.58
CA ALA A 77 4.71 7.29 3.57
C ALA A 77 3.47 7.69 4.37
N ALA A 78 2.42 6.85 4.33
CA ALA A 78 1.21 7.05 5.09
C ALA A 78 0.45 5.72 5.31
N VAL A 79 -0.30 5.64 6.40
CA VAL A 79 -1.25 4.55 6.69
C VAL A 79 -2.58 5.19 7.09
N ASN A 80 -3.68 4.76 6.46
CA ASN A 80 -5.01 5.35 6.65
C ASN A 80 -5.06 6.86 6.39
N GLU A 81 -4.36 7.32 5.35
CA GLU A 81 -4.49 8.68 4.85
C GLU A 81 -5.95 8.93 4.41
N GLU A 82 -6.52 10.01 4.92
CA GLU A 82 -7.83 10.48 4.52
C GLU A 82 -7.72 11.36 3.26
N PRO A 83 -8.79 11.47 2.46
CA PRO A 83 -8.85 12.44 1.39
C PRO A 83 -8.53 13.83 1.94
N TRP A 84 -7.78 14.62 1.16
CA TRP A 84 -7.67 16.03 1.45
C TRP A 84 -9.08 16.64 1.46
N ASN A 85 -9.48 17.17 2.60
CA ASN A 85 -10.68 17.98 2.69
C ASN A 85 -10.24 19.45 2.68
N ALA A 86 -10.75 20.23 1.73
CA ALA A 86 -10.54 21.66 1.74
C ALA A 86 -11.10 22.23 3.06
N PRO A 87 -10.41 23.20 3.66
CA PRO A 87 -10.98 23.91 4.78
C PRO A 87 -12.31 24.57 4.39
N ASP A 88 -13.22 24.68 5.35
CA ASP A 88 -14.59 25.22 5.16
C ASP A 88 -14.66 26.76 5.13
N TRP A 89 -13.52 27.43 5.04
CA TRP A 89 -13.38 28.90 5.07
C TRP A 89 -12.98 29.52 3.73
N GLU A 90 -13.09 28.75 2.64
CA GLU A 90 -12.93 29.20 1.25
C GLU A 90 -14.28 29.35 0.52
#